data_AF-A0ABD8A938-F1
#
_entry.id   AF-A0ABD8A938-F1
#
_cell.length_a   1.000
_cell.length_b   1.000
_cell.length_c   1.000
_cell.angle_alpha   90.00
_cell.angle_beta   90.00
_cell.angle_gamma   90.00
#
_symmetry.space_group_name_H-M   'P 1'
#
loop_
_entity.id
_entity.type
_entity.pdbx_description
1 polymer ?
#
loop_
_entity_poly.entity_id
_entity_poly.type
_entity_poly.pdbx_seq_one_letter_code
_entity_poly.pdbx_strand_id
1 'polypeptide(L)'
;MRENDIDMMRRARNIDGLIRALLDPADTVRLAAAEALGLAGDERALEPLERLKFTDPDVGIRRAASIAQAQVAARIAAKREAEGV
;
A
#
# COMPACT_ATOMS: atom_id res chain seq x y z
N MET A 1 15.02 -5.48 2.32
CA MET A 1 14.00 -6.22 3.11
C MET A 1 13.70 -7.54 2.41
N ARG A 2 13.08 -8.54 3.04
CA ARG A 2 12.57 -9.74 2.32
C ARG A 2 11.06 -9.61 2.13
N GLU A 3 10.53 -10.21 1.07
CA GLU A 3 9.09 -10.22 0.79
C GLU A 3 8.25 -10.76 1.97
N ASN A 4 8.74 -11.80 2.66
CA ASN A 4 8.09 -12.33 3.87
C ASN A 4 7.93 -11.30 5.00
N ASP A 5 8.83 -10.32 5.09
CA ASP A 5 8.74 -9.26 6.10
C ASP A 5 7.51 -8.37 5.85
N ILE A 6 7.11 -8.20 4.58
CA ILE A 6 5.95 -7.40 4.18
C ILE A 6 4.64 -8.02 4.64
N ASP A 7 4.45 -9.32 4.45
CA ASP A 7 3.23 -9.98 4.94
C ASP A 7 3.14 -9.91 6.47
N MET A 8 4.26 -10.05 7.18
CA MET A 8 4.30 -9.87 8.63
C MET A 8 3.91 -8.44 9.04
N MET A 9 4.46 -7.42 8.37
CA MET A 9 4.10 -6.01 8.63
C MET A 9 2.62 -5.75 8.36
N ARG A 10 2.06 -6.29 7.27
CA ARG A 10 0.63 -6.18 6.95
C ARG A 10 -0.25 -6.78 8.03
N ARG A 11 0.05 -8.01 8.48
CA ARG A 11 -0.70 -8.68 9.55
C ARG A 11 -0.62 -7.91 10.87
N ALA A 12 0.54 -7.35 11.19
CA ALA A 12 0.74 -6.52 12.37
C ALA A 12 0.15 -5.10 12.24
N ARG A 13 -0.44 -4.75 11.07
CA ARG A 13 -0.87 -3.39 10.71
C ARG A 13 0.23 -2.34 10.91
N ASN A 14 1.48 -2.70 10.62
CA ASN A 14 2.61 -1.77 10.65
C ASN A 14 2.64 -0.92 9.36
N ILE A 15 1.73 0.06 9.28
CA ILE A 15 1.55 0.91 8.10
C ILE A 15 2.81 1.74 7.80
N ASP A 16 3.45 2.28 8.83
CA ASP A 16 4.65 3.10 8.64
C ASP A 16 5.83 2.26 8.10
N GLY A 17 5.93 1.00 8.54
CA GLY A 17 6.88 0.03 7.99
C GLY A 17 6.61 -0.28 6.51
N LEU A 18 5.34 -0.52 6.16
CA LEU A 18 4.92 -0.75 4.78
C LEU A 18 5.17 0.47 3.88
N ILE A 19 4.91 1.69 4.36
CA ILE A 19 5.19 2.93 3.63
C ILE A 19 6.70 3.06 3.36
N ARG A 20 7.56 2.76 4.33
CA ARG A 20 9.02 2.75 4.14
C ARG A 20 9.46 1.72 3.11
N ALA A 21 8.80 0.56 3.06
CA ALA A 21 9.12 -0.50 2.11
C ALA A 21 8.83 -0.14 0.65
N LEU A 22 7.98 0.86 0.38
CA LEU A 22 7.78 1.41 -0.98
C LEU A 22 9.05 2.04 -1.57
N LEU A 23 10.09 2.27 -0.76
CA LEU A 23 11.37 2.84 -1.17
C LEU A 23 12.50 1.79 -1.20
N ASP A 24 12.18 0.50 -1.01
CA ASP A 24 13.19 -0.56 -1.00
C ASP A 24 13.84 -0.70 -2.40
N PRO A 25 15.15 -0.94 -2.48
CA PRO A 25 15.82 -1.14 -3.76
C PRO A 25 15.26 -2.33 -4.57
N ALA A 26 14.74 -3.37 -3.91
CA ALA A 26 14.13 -4.51 -4.57
C ALA A 26 12.71 -4.17 -5.05
N ASP A 27 12.48 -4.37 -6.35
CA ASP A 27 11.16 -4.22 -6.98
C ASP A 27 10.09 -5.15 -6.38
N THR A 28 10.45 -6.40 -6.08
CA THR A 28 9.56 -7.37 -5.41
C THR A 28 9.07 -6.87 -4.06
N VAL A 29 9.94 -6.21 -3.29
CA VAL A 29 9.57 -5.62 -2.00
C VAL A 29 8.64 -4.42 -2.20
N ARG A 30 8.94 -3.52 -3.15
CA ARG A 30 8.08 -2.36 -3.42
C ARG A 30 6.69 -2.78 -3.90
N LEU A 31 6.62 -3.78 -4.78
CA LEU A 31 5.37 -4.36 -5.27
C LEU A 31 4.55 -4.94 -4.11
N ALA A 32 5.15 -5.82 -3.31
CA ALA A 32 4.48 -6.44 -2.18
C ALA A 32 4.00 -5.39 -1.16
N ALA A 33 4.79 -4.35 -0.92
CA ALA A 33 4.44 -3.27 -0.01
C ALA A 33 3.23 -2.46 -0.53
N ALA A 34 3.16 -2.16 -1.84
CA ALA A 34 2.02 -1.49 -2.43
C ALA A 34 0.73 -2.33 -2.29
N GLU A 35 0.79 -3.62 -2.60
CA GLU A 35 -0.35 -4.53 -2.44
C GLU A 35 -0.80 -4.65 -0.98
N ALA A 36 0.16 -4.79 -0.06
CA ALA A 36 -0.12 -4.88 1.37
C ALA A 36 -0.81 -3.62 1.91
N LEU A 37 -0.39 -2.43 1.47
CA LEU A 37 -1.03 -1.16 1.83
C LEU A 37 -2.47 -1.07 1.28
N GLY A 38 -2.70 -1.51 0.04
CA GLY A 38 -4.02 -1.61 -0.58
C GLY A 38 -4.99 -2.47 0.23
N LEU A 39 -4.51 -3.61 0.70
CA LEU A 39 -5.27 -4.53 1.56
C LEU A 39 -5.47 -4.00 2.97
N ALA A 40 -4.48 -3.29 3.53
CA ALA A 40 -4.57 -2.71 4.86
C ALA A 40 -5.62 -1.59 4.94
N GLY A 41 -5.79 -0.81 3.86
CA GLY A 41 -6.85 0.19 3.75
C GLY A 41 -6.71 1.38 4.69
N ASP A 42 -5.49 1.69 5.14
CA ASP A 42 -5.21 2.83 6.01
C ASP A 42 -4.99 4.10 5.18
N GLU A 43 -5.63 5.20 5.57
CA GLU A 43 -5.58 6.47 4.84
C GLU A 43 -4.18 7.06 4.70
N ARG A 44 -3.26 6.74 5.63
CA ARG A 44 -1.86 7.15 5.57
C ARG A 44 -1.14 6.60 4.34
N ALA A 45 -1.68 5.57 3.69
CA ALA A 45 -1.12 5.00 2.48
C ALA A 45 -1.42 5.80 1.21
N LEU A 46 -2.41 6.70 1.22
CA LEU A 46 -2.90 7.36 0.00
C LEU A 46 -1.83 8.21 -0.69
N GLU A 47 -1.17 9.09 0.04
CA GLU A 47 -0.13 9.96 -0.53
C GLU A 47 1.11 9.18 -0.99
N PRO A 48 1.68 8.24 -0.21
CA PRO A 48 2.79 7.41 -0.67
C PRO A 48 2.47 6.61 -1.93
N LEU A 49 1.27 6.04 -2.04
CA LEU A 49 0.84 5.28 -3.23
C LEU A 49 0.64 6.20 -4.44
N GLU A 50 0.07 7.40 -4.26
CA GLU A 50 -0.05 8.40 -5.34
C GLU A 50 1.33 8.77 -5.89
N ARG A 51 2.31 8.99 -5.01
CA ARG A 51 3.69 9.28 -5.43
C ARG A 51 4.31 8.11 -6.17
N LEU A 52 4.19 6.89 -5.65
CA LEU A 52 4.77 5.70 -6.25
C LEU A 52 4.22 5.45 -7.67
N LYS A 53 2.91 5.68 -7.86
CA LYS A 53 2.21 5.59 -9.15
C LYS A 53 2.85 6.42 -10.28
N PHE A 54 3.62 7.47 -9.96
CA PHE A 54 4.30 8.32 -10.95
C PHE A 54 5.81 8.25 -10.91
N THR A 55 6.40 7.73 -9.83
CA THR A 55 7.85 7.83 -9.59
C THR A 55 8.58 6.49 -9.70
N ASP A 56 7.89 5.36 -9.56
CA ASP A 56 8.56 4.06 -9.67
C ASP A 56 9.03 3.80 -11.11
N PRO A 57 10.28 3.35 -11.33
CA PRO A 57 10.76 3.00 -12.66
C PRO A 57 9.94 1.86 -13.30
N ASP A 58 9.44 0.91 -12.50
CA ASP A 58 8.73 -0.26 -13.00
C ASP A 58 7.25 0.06 -13.27
N VAL A 59 6.78 -0.26 -14.49
CA VAL A 59 5.40 0.01 -14.91
C VAL A 59 4.38 -0.84 -14.15
N GLY A 60 4.74 -2.07 -13.82
CA GLY A 60 3.93 -2.99 -13.01
C GLY A 60 3.72 -2.44 -11.60
N ILE A 61 4.78 -1.93 -10.97
CA ILE A 61 4.68 -1.30 -9.64
C ILE A 61 3.83 -0.03 -9.68
N ARG A 62 3.99 0.82 -10.70
CA ARG A 62 3.12 2.01 -10.86
C ARG A 62 1.64 1.62 -10.99
N ARG A 63 1.34 0.55 -11.73
CA ARG A 63 -0.03 0.02 -11.84
C ARG A 63 -0.53 -0.54 -10.51
N ALA A 64 0.29 -1.31 -9.80
CA ALA A 64 -0.04 -1.84 -8.48
C ALA A 64 -0.35 -0.72 -7.48
N ALA A 65 0.44 0.36 -7.50
CA ALA A 65 0.19 1.55 -6.66
C ALA A 65 -1.18 2.19 -6.94
N SER A 66 -1.55 2.34 -8.22
CA SER A 66 -2.86 2.85 -8.63
C SER A 66 -4.01 1.98 -8.11
N ILE A 67 -3.89 0.65 -8.25
CA ILE A 67 -4.88 -0.31 -7.77
C ILE A 67 -4.98 -0.26 -6.24
N ALA A 68 -3.86 -0.29 -5.55
CA ALA A 68 -3.80 -0.24 -4.09
C ALA A 68 -4.45 1.04 -3.55
N GLN A 69 -4.19 2.19 -4.17
CA GLN A 69 -4.78 3.46 -3.76
C GLN A 69 -6.31 3.44 -3.91
N ALA A 70 -6.84 2.89 -5.00
CA ALA A 70 -8.28 2.71 -5.19
C ALA A 70 -8.89 1.79 -4.12
N GLN A 71 -8.19 0.70 -3.76
CA GLN A 71 -8.61 -0.19 -2.68
C GLN A 71 -8.66 0.50 -1.31
N VAL A 72 -7.66 1.35 -1.00
CA VAL A 72 -7.63 2.13 0.23
C VAL A 72 -8.84 3.07 0.29
N ALA A 73 -9.09 3.82 -0.78
CA ALA A 73 -10.22 4.74 -0.85
C ALA A 73 -11.57 4.01 -0.66
N ALA A 74 -11.75 2.87 -1.33
CA ALA A 74 -12.96 2.05 -1.19
C ALA A 74 -13.16 1.52 0.24
N ARG A 75 -12.09 1.09 0.90
CA ARG A 75 -12.15 0.60 2.30
C ARG A 75 -12.49 1.71 3.29
N ILE A 76 -11.93 2.90 3.10
CA ILE A 76 -12.26 4.06 3.94
C ILE A 76 -13.73 4.43 3.77
N ALA A 77 -14.24 4.45 2.53
CA ALA A 77 -15.65 4.71 2.27
C ALA A 77 -16.56 3.68 2.96
N ALA A 78 -16.28 2.39 2.79
CA ALA A 78 -17.04 1.31 3.44
C ALA A 78 -17.01 1.40 4.98
N LYS A 79 -15.88 1.79 5.58
CA LYS A 79 -15.78 1.99 7.03
C LYS A 79 -16.63 3.16 7.51
N ARG A 80 -16.62 4.29 6.77
CA ARG A 80 -17.44 5.46 7.10
C ARG A 80 -18.93 5.15 7.00
N GLU A 81 -19.33 4.36 6.02
CA GLU A 81 -20.72 3.88 5.89
C GLU A 81 -21.14 2.98 7.07
N ALA A 82 -20.23 2.12 7.55
CA ALA A 82 -20.51 1.25 8.69
C ALA A 82 -20.55 1.98 10.05
N GLU A 83 -19.81 3.09 10.19
CA GLU A 83 -19.77 3.92 11.41
C GLU A 83 -20.85 5.01 11.44
N GLY A 84 -21.55 5.23 10.32
CA GLY A 84 -22.60 6.24 10.16
C GLY A 84 -24.03 5.74 10.40
N VAL A 85 -24.20 4.57 11.03
CA VAL A 85 -25.52 3.97 11.38
C VAL A 85 -25.72 3.97 12.89
#